data_AF-A0A1W9RLM1-F1
#
_entry.id   AF-A0A1W9RLM1-F1
#
_cell.length_a   1.000
_cell.length_b   1.000
_cell.length_c   1.000
_cell.angle_alpha   90.00
_cell.angle_beta   90.00
_cell.angle_gamma   90.00
#
_symmetry.space_group_name_H-M   'P 1'
#
loop_
_entity.id
_entity.type
_entity.pdbx_description
1 polymer ?
#
loop_
_entity_poly.entity_id
_entity_poly.type
_entity_poly.pdbx_seq_one_letter_code
_entity_poly.pdbx_strand_id
1 'polypeptide(L)'
;MDAMGKAEIEPEVIEISEKFLNLCDLVKFAKYVPSNEENQSAMDSAFQIVEMTKIIIESAAEAAADEQTEESDGESELEKTPVEETESSSDITEQEGE
;
A
#
# COMPACT_ATOMS: atom_id res chain seq x y z
N MET A 1 -23.29 5.84 -0.85
CA MET A 1 -22.65 7.15 -0.55
C MET A 1 -23.40 7.92 0.54
N ASP A 2 -24.72 7.82 0.64
CA ASP A 2 -25.55 8.49 1.67
C ASP A 2 -25.33 8.01 3.14
N ALA A 3 -24.36 7.11 3.38
CA ALA A 3 -24.05 6.60 4.72
C ALA A 3 -22.96 7.41 5.43
N MET A 4 -21.94 7.89 4.69
CA MET A 4 -20.84 8.68 5.27
C MET A 4 -21.28 10.10 5.64
N GLY A 5 -22.15 10.73 4.82
CA GLY A 5 -22.74 12.03 5.16
C GLY A 5 -23.67 11.97 6.38
N LYS A 6 -24.34 10.83 6.61
CA LYS A 6 -25.16 10.60 7.83
C LYS A 6 -24.31 10.35 9.08
N ALA A 7 -23.05 9.98 8.91
CA ALA A 7 -22.10 9.78 9.99
C ALA A 7 -21.35 11.07 10.36
N GLU A 8 -21.76 12.23 9.81
CA GLU A 8 -21.16 13.55 10.08
C GLU A 8 -19.64 13.60 9.81
N ILE A 9 -19.16 12.75 8.89
CA ILE A 9 -17.76 12.77 8.47
C ILE A 9 -17.52 14.03 7.63
N GLU A 10 -16.39 14.69 7.87
CA GLU A 10 -16.00 15.87 7.12
C GLU A 10 -15.93 15.59 5.61
N PRO A 11 -16.48 16.47 4.75
CA PRO A 11 -16.51 16.25 3.30
C PRO A 11 -15.14 15.97 2.68
N GLU A 12 -14.09 16.61 3.20
CA GLU A 12 -12.72 16.43 2.72
C GLU A 12 -12.22 14.99 2.97
N VAL A 13 -12.51 14.43 4.14
CA VAL A 13 -12.16 13.04 4.48
C VAL A 13 -12.89 12.07 3.57
N ILE A 14 -14.16 12.35 3.24
CA ILE A 14 -14.95 11.53 2.30
C ILE A 14 -14.31 11.54 0.92
N GLU A 15 -13.98 12.72 0.38
CA GLU A 15 -13.38 12.84 -0.96
C GLU A 15 -12.02 12.14 -1.07
N ILE A 16 -11.16 12.27 -0.05
CA ILE A 16 -9.85 11.61 -0.01
C ILE A 16 -10.03 10.10 0.10
N SER A 17 -10.94 9.65 0.95
CA SER A 17 -11.24 8.22 1.13
C SER A 17 -11.79 7.59 -0.15
N GLU A 18 -12.68 8.28 -0.87
CA GLU A 18 -13.19 7.80 -2.16
C GLU A 18 -12.09 7.67 -3.21
N LYS A 19 -11.22 8.67 -3.34
CA LYS A 19 -10.08 8.62 -4.27
C LYS A 19 -9.15 7.45 -3.95
N PHE A 20 -8.81 7.27 -2.68
CA PHE A 20 -7.97 6.17 -2.22
C PHE A 20 -8.60 4.81 -2.51
N LEU A 21 -9.86 4.60 -2.15
CA LEU A 21 -10.55 3.32 -2.35
C LEU A 21 -10.69 2.96 -3.83
N ASN A 22 -10.93 3.94 -4.70
CA ASN A 22 -10.96 3.73 -6.15
C ASN A 22 -9.61 3.24 -6.69
N LEU A 23 -8.49 3.77 -6.18
CA LEU A 23 -7.15 3.29 -6.55
C LEU A 23 -6.90 1.86 -6.06
N CYS A 24 -7.33 1.52 -4.84
CA CYS A 24 -7.19 0.17 -4.30
C CYS A 24 -7.97 -0.89 -5.09
N ASP A 25 -9.13 -0.53 -5.65
CA ASP A 25 -9.93 -1.43 -6.47
C ASP A 25 -9.25 -1.80 -7.79
N LEU A 26 -8.38 -0.93 -8.33
CA LEU A 26 -7.62 -1.22 -9.54
C LEU A 26 -6.63 -2.36 -9.34
N VAL A 27 -6.05 -2.49 -8.14
CA VAL A 27 -5.04 -3.52 -7.81
C VAL A 27 -5.68 -4.93 -7.70
N LYS A 28 -7.00 -5.01 -7.51
CA LYS A 28 -7.72 -6.29 -7.36
C LYS A 28 -7.92 -7.03 -8.69
N PHE A 29 -7.73 -6.35 -9.82
CA PHE A 29 -7.79 -6.95 -11.14
C PHE A 29 -6.37 -7.14 -11.68
N ALA A 30 -5.87 -8.38 -11.63
CA ALA A 30 -4.50 -8.81 -11.93
C ALA A 30 -3.94 -8.46 -13.34
N LYS A 31 -4.66 -7.65 -14.13
CA LYS A 31 -4.22 -7.09 -15.40
C LYS A 31 -3.68 -5.67 -15.27
N TYR A 32 -4.04 -4.94 -14.21
CA TYR A 32 -3.57 -3.59 -13.98
C TYR A 32 -2.34 -3.60 -13.08
N VAL A 33 -1.24 -3.03 -13.58
CA VAL A 33 -0.04 -2.76 -12.80
C VAL A 33 0.06 -1.25 -12.64
N PRO A 34 -0.25 -0.69 -11.45
CA PRO A 34 -0.12 0.74 -11.21
C PRO A 34 1.35 1.17 -11.37
N SER A 35 1.54 2.38 -11.87
CA SER A 35 2.85 3.03 -11.91
C SER A 35 3.36 3.35 -10.50
N ASN A 36 4.66 3.64 -10.38
CA ASN A 36 5.24 4.06 -9.11
C ASN A 36 4.61 5.35 -8.56
N GLU A 37 4.22 6.27 -9.44
CA GLU A 37 3.56 7.52 -9.05
C GLU A 37 2.18 7.25 -8.45
N GLU A 38 1.41 6.34 -9.05
CA GLU A 38 0.09 5.95 -8.53
C GLU A 38 0.20 5.22 -7.19
N ASN A 39 1.20 4.34 -7.05
CA ASN A 39 1.47 3.68 -5.78
C ASN A 39 1.85 4.69 -4.69
N GLN A 40 2.73 5.65 -5.01
CA GLN A 40 3.12 6.68 -4.06
C GLN A 40 1.91 7.55 -3.67
N SER A 41 1.11 7.98 -4.65
CA SER A 41 -0.09 8.78 -4.41
C SER A 41 -1.12 8.03 -3.53
N ALA A 42 -1.29 6.73 -3.74
CA ALA A 42 -2.15 5.90 -2.90
C ALA A 42 -1.63 5.82 -1.46
N MET A 43 -0.31 5.66 -1.28
CA MET A 43 0.32 5.63 0.04
C MET A 43 0.21 6.97 0.77
N ASP A 44 0.48 8.09 0.07
CA ASP A 44 0.36 9.43 0.64
C ASP A 44 -1.08 9.71 1.10
N SER A 45 -2.06 9.30 0.28
CA SER A 45 -3.49 9.41 0.64
C SER A 45 -3.82 8.56 1.87
N ALA A 46 -3.27 7.35 1.99
CA ALA A 46 -3.46 6.50 3.15
C ALA A 46 -2.91 7.15 4.43
N PHE A 47 -1.70 7.70 4.38
CA PHE A 47 -1.11 8.42 5.52
C PHE A 47 -1.95 9.63 5.92
N GLN A 48 -2.44 10.39 4.93
CA GLN A 48 -3.31 11.53 5.19
C GLN A 48 -4.61 11.13 5.88
N ILE A 49 -5.28 10.06 5.41
CA ILE A 49 -6.50 9.55 6.06
C ILE A 49 -6.22 9.15 7.51
N VAL A 50 -5.11 8.46 7.77
CA VAL A 50 -4.71 8.09 9.13
C VAL A 50 -4.51 9.34 9.99
N GLU A 51 -3.77 10.34 9.50
CA GLU A 51 -3.54 11.59 10.24
C GLU A 51 -4.85 12.31 10.58
N MET A 52 -5.74 12.45 9.60
CA MET A 52 -7.05 13.11 9.77
C MET A 52 -7.98 12.37 10.74
N THR A 53 -7.79 11.06 10.90
CA THR A 53 -8.66 10.21 11.73
C THR A 53 -8.04 9.83 13.08
N LYS A 54 -6.83 10.32 13.38
CA LYS A 54 -6.22 10.15 14.70
C LYS A 54 -7.10 10.80 15.77
N ILE A 55 -7.53 9.99 16.73
CA ILE A 55 -8.17 10.50 17.94
C ILE A 55 -7.05 11.03 18.85
N ILE A 56 -6.95 12.36 18.97
CA ILE A 56 -6.03 12.99 19.93
C ILE A 56 -6.65 12.82 21.32
N ILE A 57 -6.16 11.83 22.08
CA ILE A 57 -6.54 11.64 23.47
C ILE A 57 -5.67 12.58 24.32
N GLU A 58 -6.24 13.70 24.80
CA GLU A 58 -5.58 14.68 25.69
C GLU A 58 -5.28 14.13 27.11
N SER A 59 -5.04 12.83 27.29
CA SER A 59 -4.72 12.23 28.60
C SER A 59 -3.43 11.41 28.64
N ALA A 60 -2.57 11.49 27.62
CA ALA A 60 -1.26 10.83 27.62
C ALA A 60 -0.07 11.81 27.66
N ALA A 61 -0.32 13.13 27.68
CA ALA A 61 0.72 14.15 27.61
C ALA A 61 1.28 14.60 28.98
N GLU A 62 0.80 14.06 30.10
CA GLU A 62 1.44 14.27 31.41
C GLU A 62 2.43 13.15 31.80
N ALA A 63 2.55 12.06 31.01
CA ALA A 63 3.36 10.89 31.38
C ALA A 63 4.63 10.65 30.53
N ALA A 64 4.84 11.38 29.43
CA ALA A 64 5.93 11.07 28.48
C ALA A 64 7.01 12.17 28.36
N ALA A 65 7.17 13.00 29.37
CA ALA A 65 8.25 14.00 29.42
C ALA A 65 9.58 13.45 29.95
N ASP A 66 9.69 12.15 30.26
CA ASP A 66 10.91 11.57 30.84
C ASP A 66 11.12 10.11 30.41
N GLU A 67 11.43 9.88 29.14
CA GLU A 67 12.41 8.84 28.79
C GLU A 67 12.97 9.07 27.38
N GLN A 68 14.23 9.50 27.39
CA GLN A 68 15.12 9.67 26.26
C GLN A 68 15.53 8.30 25.68
N THR A 69 15.61 8.25 24.35
CA THR A 69 16.67 7.61 23.54
C THR A 69 17.01 6.14 23.83
N GLU A 70 16.74 5.24 22.88
CA GLU A 70 17.76 4.30 22.36
C GLU A 70 17.44 3.90 20.91
N GLU A 71 18.52 3.76 20.16
CA GLU A 71 18.61 3.45 18.73
C GLU A 71 17.93 2.12 18.37
N SER A 72 17.32 2.06 17.20
CA SER A 72 17.06 0.78 16.53
C SER A 72 17.51 0.89 15.08
N ASP A 73 18.81 0.65 14.93
CA ASP A 73 19.45 0.14 13.73
C ASP A 73 18.81 -1.24 13.44
N GLY A 74 18.02 -1.30 12.38
CA GLY A 74 17.29 -2.50 11.94
C GLY A 74 17.71 -2.85 10.52
N GLU A 75 18.84 -3.55 10.42
CA GLU A 75 19.34 -4.22 9.22
C GLU A 75 18.21 -4.89 8.42
N SER A 76 18.04 -4.46 7.17
CA SER A 76 17.23 -5.15 6.17
C SER A 76 18.07 -6.27 5.56
N GLU A 77 17.96 -7.47 6.11
CA GLU A 77 18.51 -8.70 5.53
C GLU A 77 17.63 -9.11 4.32
N LEU A 78 18.02 -8.62 3.14
CA LEU A 78 17.50 -9.08 1.86
C LEU A 78 18.04 -10.49 1.57
N GLU A 79 17.32 -11.51 2.00
CA GLU A 79 17.49 -12.88 1.52
C GLU A 79 17.30 -12.91 -0.01
N LYS A 80 18.42 -12.98 -0.72
CA LYS A 80 18.45 -13.37 -2.13
C LYS A 80 18.13 -14.85 -2.23
N THR A 81 16.87 -15.17 -2.51
CA THR A 81 16.54 -16.51 -3.00
C THR A 81 17.07 -16.65 -4.44
N PRO A 82 17.87 -17.68 -4.76
CA PRO A 82 18.26 -17.97 -6.13
C PRO A 82 17.03 -18.47 -6.89
N VAL A 83 16.63 -17.72 -7.92
CA VAL A 83 15.66 -18.20 -8.91
C VAL A 83 16.39 -19.22 -9.76
N GLU A 84 16.19 -20.51 -9.46
CA GLU A 84 16.63 -21.59 -10.34
C GLU A 84 15.92 -21.47 -11.69
N GLU A 85 16.74 -21.43 -12.74
CA GLU A 85 16.33 -21.63 -14.12
C GLU A 85 15.57 -22.95 -14.23
N THR A 86 14.31 -22.88 -14.61
CA THR A 86 13.62 -24.02 -15.23
C THR A 86 13.34 -23.65 -16.67
N GLU A 87 14.30 -24.00 -17.52
CA GLU A 87 14.06 -24.18 -18.94
C GLU A 87 12.90 -25.17 -19.11
N SER A 88 11.75 -24.68 -19.59
CA SER A 88 10.67 -25.57 -19.98
C SER A 88 9.98 -25.06 -21.24
N SER A 89 10.17 -25.86 -22.28
CA SER A 89 9.20 -26.14 -23.33
C SER A 89 9.05 -25.11 -24.45
N SER A 90 9.57 -25.45 -25.62
CA SER A 90 8.67 -25.93 -26.69
C SER A 90 9.44 -26.59 -27.82
N ASP A 91 9.23 -27.91 -27.91
CA ASP A 91 9.26 -28.71 -29.13
C ASP A 91 8.69 -27.93 -30.33
N ILE A 92 9.51 -27.70 -31.36
CA ILE A 92 9.03 -27.39 -32.70
C ILE A 92 9.56 -28.45 -33.67
N THR A 93 8.59 -29.07 -34.33
CA THR A 93 8.70 -30.14 -35.30
C THR A 93 8.97 -29.55 -36.69
N GLU A 94 9.98 -30.04 -37.41
CA GLU A 94 10.01 -29.91 -38.88
C GLU A 94 10.31 -31.28 -39.51
N GLN A 95 9.27 -31.86 -40.09
CA GLN A 95 9.35 -32.92 -41.09
C GLN A 95 9.64 -32.26 -42.45
N GLU A 96 10.82 -32.52 -43.01
CA GLU A 96 11.03 -32.55 -44.45
C GLU A 96 11.38 -34.03 -44.75
N GLY A 97 10.72 -34.78 -45.62
CA GLY A 97 10.03 -34.39 -46.85
C GLY A 97 10.89 -34.82 -48.04
N GLU A 98 11.13 -36.13 -48.23
CA GLU A 98 11.50 -36.77 -49.51
C GLU A 98 11.30 -38.29 -49.45
#